data_AF-A0AAW4WQ88-F1
#
_entry.id   AF-A0AAW4WQ88-F1
#
_cell.length_a   1.000
_cell.length_b   1.000
_cell.length_c   1.000
_cell.angle_alpha   90.00
_cell.angle_beta   90.00
_cell.angle_gamma   90.00
#
_symmetry.space_group_name_H-M   'P 1'
#
loop_
_entity.id
_entity.type
_entity.pdbx_description
1 polymer ?
#
loop_
_entity_poly.entity_id
_entity_poly.type
_entity_poly.pdbx_seq_one_letter_code
_entity_poly.pdbx_strand_id
1 'polypeptide(L)'
;DGLADILCEMKERTFAPTDALTIGEYDHMGPEDVEDVIGENGSFSSVFDFCHTLDNVRNPKWGNTVALFDDYRDQLFAAQKIVDGRGMLCNFLENHDKTRIIDRFLMPEDQN
;
A
#
# COMPACT_ATOMS: atom_id res chain seq x y z
N ASP A 1 0.99 22.02 -6.39
CA ASP A 1 0.74 21.99 -7.84
C ASP A 1 2.05 21.79 -8.58
N GLY A 2 2.14 20.72 -9.38
CA GLY A 2 3.35 20.35 -10.13
C GLY A 2 3.62 18.84 -10.18
N LEU A 3 3.46 18.11 -9.06
CA LEU A 3 3.67 16.66 -9.06
C LEU A 3 2.60 15.94 -9.90
N ALA A 4 1.33 16.25 -9.68
CA ALA A 4 0.22 15.66 -10.45
C ALA A 4 0.39 15.90 -11.96
N ASP A 5 0.78 17.11 -12.37
CA ASP A 5 1.00 17.44 -13.78
C ASP A 5 2.13 16.62 -14.40
N ILE A 6 3.25 16.44 -13.68
CA ILE A 6 4.39 15.64 -14.13
C ILE A 6 4.01 14.16 -14.25
N LEU A 7 3.27 13.63 -13.27
CA LEU A 7 2.84 12.23 -13.28
C LEU A 7 1.83 11.96 -14.39
N CYS A 8 0.90 12.89 -14.64
CA CYS A 8 -0.03 12.83 -15.75
C CYS A 8 0.71 12.87 -17.10
N GLU A 9 1.64 13.82 -17.28
CA GLU A 9 2.46 13.89 -18.50
C GLU A 9 3.27 12.59 -18.73
N MET A 10 3.87 12.04 -17.67
CA MET A 10 4.57 10.76 -17.72
C MET A 10 3.64 9.65 -18.22
N LYS A 11 2.45 9.48 -17.62
CA LYS A 11 1.46 8.50 -18.05
C LYS A 11 1.12 8.65 -19.53
N GLU A 12 0.77 9.87 -19.96
CA GLU A 12 0.34 10.13 -21.33
C GLU A 12 1.43 9.85 -22.37
N ARG A 13 2.68 10.19 -22.05
CA ARG A 13 3.81 10.10 -23.00
C ARG A 13 4.53 8.76 -22.99
N THR A 14 4.38 7.95 -21.94
CA THR A 14 5.13 6.68 -21.81
C THR A 14 4.22 5.46 -21.67
N PHE A 15 3.34 5.45 -20.67
CA PHE A 15 2.63 4.24 -20.28
C PHE A 15 1.35 4.06 -21.08
N ALA A 16 0.49 5.08 -21.21
CA ALA A 16 -0.80 4.99 -21.89
C ALA A 16 -0.75 4.53 -23.37
N PRO A 17 0.30 4.82 -24.16
CA PRO A 17 0.44 4.25 -25.51
C PRO A 17 0.70 2.74 -25.53
N THR A 18 1.05 2.16 -24.38
CA THR A 18 1.29 0.74 -24.19
C THR A 18 0.22 0.20 -23.24
N ASP A 19 -0.30 -1.00 -23.47
CA ASP A 19 -1.26 -1.62 -22.52
C ASP A 19 -0.50 -2.16 -21.28
N ALA A 20 0.13 -1.25 -20.54
CA ALA A 20 1.07 -1.54 -19.47
C ALA A 20 0.43 -1.31 -18.09
N LEU A 21 0.64 -2.27 -17.20
CA LEU A 21 0.35 -2.12 -15.78
C LEU A 21 1.39 -1.21 -15.12
N THR A 22 0.92 -0.21 -14.36
CA THR A 22 1.77 0.71 -13.61
C THR A 22 1.42 0.66 -12.12
N ILE A 23 2.42 0.44 -11.27
CA ILE A 23 2.25 0.39 -9.81
C ILE A 23 3.20 1.41 -9.19
N GLY A 24 2.64 2.42 -8.52
CA GLY A 24 3.40 3.44 -7.82
C GLY A 24 3.75 3.03 -6.38
N GLU A 25 4.95 3.38 -5.94
CA GLU A 25 5.26 3.51 -4.51
C GLU A 25 4.85 4.93 -4.08
N TYR A 26 3.62 5.07 -3.60
CA TYR A 26 3.04 6.35 -3.17
C TYR A 26 2.67 6.25 -1.70
N ASP A 27 3.42 6.97 -0.87
CA ASP A 27 3.25 6.92 0.58
C ASP A 27 2.13 7.86 1.05
N HIS A 28 1.36 7.44 2.06
CA HIS A 28 0.28 8.23 2.69
C HIS A 28 -0.80 8.78 1.73
N MET A 29 -1.34 7.95 0.82
CA MET A 29 -2.46 8.36 -0.05
C MET A 29 -3.72 8.72 0.76
N GLY A 30 -4.17 9.97 0.64
CA GLY A 30 -5.42 10.46 1.23
C GLY A 30 -6.64 10.22 0.32
N PRO A 31 -7.88 10.32 0.84
CA PRO A 31 -9.10 10.25 0.04
C PRO A 31 -9.18 11.24 -1.12
N GLU A 32 -8.51 12.39 -0.99
CA GLU A 32 -8.38 13.45 -1.98
C GLU A 32 -7.45 13.09 -3.15
N ASP A 33 -6.48 12.20 -2.93
CA ASP A 33 -5.48 11.82 -3.93
C ASP A 33 -5.98 10.70 -4.84
N VAL A 34 -6.99 9.93 -4.39
CA VAL A 34 -7.38 8.65 -5.03
C VAL A 34 -7.67 8.82 -6.52
N GLU A 35 -8.45 9.83 -6.90
CA GLU A 35 -8.86 10.06 -8.29
C GLU A 35 -7.66 10.40 -9.19
N ASP A 36 -6.76 11.25 -8.71
CA ASP A 36 -5.61 11.73 -9.48
C ASP A 36 -4.48 10.70 -9.55
N VAL A 37 -4.37 9.81 -8.55
CA VAL A 37 -3.29 8.83 -8.46
C VAL A 37 -3.70 7.47 -9.04
N ILE A 38 -4.83 6.89 -8.63
CA ILE A 38 -5.24 5.52 -9.02
C ILE A 38 -6.69 5.41 -9.52
N GLY A 39 -7.34 6.54 -9.77
CA GLY A 39 -8.66 6.59 -10.40
C GLY A 39 -8.64 6.08 -11.84
N GLU A 40 -9.81 5.99 -12.47
CA GLU A 40 -9.96 5.60 -13.89
C GLU A 40 -9.00 6.38 -14.81
N ASN A 41 -8.80 7.67 -14.53
CA ASN A 41 -7.88 8.54 -15.26
C ASN A 41 -6.60 8.86 -14.49
N GLY A 42 -6.38 8.25 -13.33
CA GLY A 42 -5.26 8.52 -12.43
C GLY A 42 -3.89 8.19 -13.02
N SER A 43 -2.85 8.72 -12.40
CA SER A 43 -1.46 8.64 -12.87
C SER A 43 -0.91 7.20 -12.97
N PHE A 44 -1.40 6.29 -12.13
CA PHE A 44 -1.00 4.89 -12.07
C PHE A 44 -2.23 3.97 -12.13
N SER A 45 -2.00 2.70 -12.47
CA SER A 45 -3.05 1.67 -12.41
C SER A 45 -3.34 1.24 -10.97
N SER A 46 -2.33 1.34 -10.09
CA SER A 46 -2.42 0.99 -8.67
C SER A 46 -1.25 1.61 -7.90
N VAL A 47 -1.32 1.57 -6.56
CA VAL A 47 -0.20 1.89 -5.67
C VAL A 47 -0.04 0.80 -4.62
N PHE A 48 1.18 0.62 -4.12
CA PHE A 48 1.42 -0.31 -3.02
C PHE A 48 0.71 0.15 -1.73
N ASP A 49 0.06 -0.79 -1.04
CA ASP A 49 -0.55 -0.55 0.26
C ASP A 49 0.47 -0.73 1.39
N PHE A 50 0.96 0.40 1.91
CA PHE A 50 1.95 0.43 2.98
C PHE A 50 1.36 0.38 4.39
N CYS A 51 0.03 0.20 4.55
CA CYS A 51 -0.67 0.32 5.85
C CYS A 51 0.01 -0.46 6.99
N HIS A 52 0.48 -1.66 6.69
CA HIS A 52 1.05 -2.61 7.65
C HIS A 52 2.56 -2.50 7.82
N THR A 53 3.24 -1.59 7.11
CA THR A 53 4.70 -1.72 6.89
C THR A 53 5.56 -1.26 8.06
N LEU A 54 4.93 -0.71 9.09
CA LEU A 54 5.53 -0.42 10.40
C LEU A 54 5.21 -1.51 11.43
N ASP A 55 4.33 -2.46 11.10
CA ASP A 55 3.91 -3.50 12.03
C ASP A 55 5.05 -4.49 12.27
N ASN A 56 5.29 -4.75 13.55
CA ASN A 56 6.23 -5.74 14.03
C ASN A 56 5.77 -6.24 15.40
N VAL A 57 5.62 -7.55 15.55
CA VAL A 57 5.09 -8.20 16.75
C VAL A 57 5.97 -7.96 17.98
N ARG A 58 7.25 -7.66 17.76
CA ARG A 58 8.21 -7.29 18.81
C ARG A 58 8.00 -5.87 19.34
N ASN A 59 7.17 -5.06 18.67
CA ASN A 59 6.78 -3.76 19.20
C ASN A 59 5.91 -3.96 20.46
N PRO A 60 6.21 -3.28 21.58
CA PRO A 60 5.45 -3.40 22.82
C PRO A 60 3.95 -3.12 22.70
N LYS A 61 3.47 -2.50 21.61
CA LYS A 61 2.04 -2.23 21.36
C LYS A 61 1.18 -3.50 21.37
N TRP A 62 1.64 -4.61 20.79
CA TRP A 62 0.76 -5.76 20.49
C TRP A 62 0.94 -6.94 21.43
N GLY A 63 2.13 -7.19 21.98
CA GLY A 63 2.38 -8.23 22.98
C GLY A 63 2.22 -9.69 22.50
N ASN A 64 1.45 -9.95 21.44
CA ASN A 64 1.34 -11.24 20.76
C ASN A 64 0.94 -11.04 19.27
N THR A 65 1.06 -12.10 18.48
CA THR A 65 0.72 -12.13 17.06
C THR A 65 -0.75 -11.79 16.78
N VAL A 66 -1.69 -12.31 17.58
CA VAL A 66 -3.13 -12.11 17.34
C VAL A 66 -3.51 -10.62 17.41
N ALA A 67 -3.03 -9.93 18.45
CA ALA A 67 -3.28 -8.50 18.64
C ALA A 67 -2.69 -7.66 17.50
N LEU A 68 -1.53 -8.04 16.96
CA LEU A 68 -0.96 -7.39 15.77
C LEU A 68 -1.87 -7.58 14.56
N PHE A 69 -2.34 -8.80 14.31
CA PHE A 69 -3.21 -9.07 13.17
C PHE A 69 -4.58 -8.40 13.27
N ASP A 70 -5.11 -8.20 14.48
CA ASP A 70 -6.34 -7.41 14.68
C ASP A 70 -6.14 -5.95 14.22
N ASP A 71 -5.01 -5.32 14.57
CA ASP A 71 -4.70 -3.95 14.15
C ASP A 71 -4.37 -3.87 12.64
N TYR A 72 -3.58 -4.82 12.12
CA TYR A 72 -3.31 -4.93 10.69
C TYR A 72 -4.60 -5.06 9.88
N ARG A 73 -5.53 -5.93 10.30
CA ARG A 73 -6.84 -6.08 9.66
C ARG A 73 -7.58 -4.75 9.61
N ASP A 74 -7.61 -4.02 10.73
CA ASP A 74 -8.35 -2.76 10.83
C ASP A 74 -7.73 -1.66 9.96
N GLN A 75 -6.40 -1.59 9.90
CA GLN A 75 -5.66 -0.70 8.99
C GLN A 75 -5.91 -1.04 7.52
N LEU A 76 -5.84 -2.34 7.16
CA LEU A 76 -6.10 -2.82 5.81
C LEU A 76 -7.52 -2.44 5.36
N PHE A 77 -8.53 -2.68 6.19
CA PHE A 77 -9.90 -2.29 5.86
C PHE A 77 -10.10 -0.77 5.82
N ALA A 78 -9.38 -0.01 6.63
CA ALA A 78 -9.39 1.45 6.54
C ALA A 78 -8.83 1.92 5.19
N ALA A 79 -7.71 1.36 4.72
CA ALA A 79 -7.13 1.65 3.42
C ALA A 79 -8.08 1.26 2.27
N GLN A 80 -8.70 0.08 2.34
CA GLN A 80 -9.69 -0.36 1.34
C GLN A 80 -10.90 0.58 1.27
N LYS A 81 -11.40 1.09 2.41
CA LYS A 81 -12.49 2.07 2.44
C LYS A 81 -12.12 3.39 1.79
N ILE A 82 -10.85 3.81 1.87
CA ILE A 82 -10.39 5.03 1.19
C ILE A 82 -10.54 4.88 -0.32
N VAL A 83 -10.23 3.72 -0.89
CA VAL A 83 -10.26 3.52 -2.35
C VAL A 83 -11.57 2.95 -2.89
N ASP A 84 -12.56 2.69 -2.03
CA ASP A 84 -13.78 1.95 -2.34
C ASP A 84 -14.49 2.45 -3.61
N GLY A 85 -14.50 1.60 -4.64
CA GLY A 85 -15.10 1.87 -5.95
C GLY A 85 -14.38 2.91 -6.82
N ARG A 86 -13.24 3.46 -6.36
CA ARG A 86 -12.49 4.53 -7.01
C ARG A 86 -11.10 4.12 -7.49
N GLY A 87 -10.55 3.02 -6.98
CA GLY A 87 -9.26 2.51 -7.41
C GLY A 87 -8.94 1.15 -6.80
N MET A 88 -7.75 0.63 -7.08
CA MET A 88 -7.28 -0.65 -6.55
C MET A 88 -5.92 -0.50 -5.88
N LEU A 89 -5.78 -1.03 -4.66
CA LEU A 89 -4.51 -1.09 -3.95
C LEU A 89 -3.75 -2.38 -4.27
N CYS A 90 -2.43 -2.28 -4.38
CA CYS A 90 -1.53 -3.41 -4.53
C CYS A 90 -1.06 -3.85 -3.13
N ASN A 91 -1.75 -4.83 -2.56
CA ASN A 91 -1.36 -5.41 -1.28
C ASN A 91 -0.12 -6.28 -1.41
N PHE A 92 0.80 -6.14 -0.46
CA PHE A 92 1.99 -6.98 -0.34
C PHE A 92 2.22 -7.34 1.12
N LEU A 93 3.14 -8.28 1.34
CA LEU A 93 3.53 -8.78 2.66
C LEU A 93 5.05 -8.72 2.87
N GLU A 94 5.82 -8.85 1.79
CA GLU A 94 7.27 -8.71 1.77
C GLU A 94 7.71 -7.87 0.57
N ASN A 95 8.81 -7.14 0.75
CA ASN A 95 9.57 -6.51 -0.33
C ASN A 95 11.07 -6.52 0.06
N HIS A 96 11.91 -5.82 -0.69
CA HIS A 96 13.36 -5.79 -0.44
C HIS A 96 13.79 -4.84 0.69
N ASP A 97 12.90 -3.95 1.15
CA ASP A 97 13.18 -2.95 2.19
C ASP A 97 12.74 -3.39 3.59
N LYS A 98 11.88 -4.41 3.66
CA LYS A 98 11.29 -4.90 4.92
C LYS A 98 11.90 -6.23 5.32
N THR A 99 11.99 -6.45 6.64
CA THR A 99 12.33 -7.76 7.20
C THR A 99 11.29 -8.80 6.74
N ARG A 100 11.71 -10.07 6.68
CA ARG A 100 10.84 -11.20 6.34
C ARG A 100 9.58 -11.22 7.20
N ILE A 101 8.46 -11.62 6.62
CA ILE A 101 7.16 -11.53 7.28
C ILE A 101 7.09 -12.39 8.54
N ILE A 102 7.75 -13.55 8.53
CA ILE A 102 7.83 -14.44 9.70
C ILE A 102 8.44 -13.69 10.90
N ASP A 103 9.52 -12.94 10.68
CA ASP A 103 10.19 -12.16 11.73
C ASP A 103 9.38 -10.94 12.19
N ARG A 104 8.49 -10.43 11.33
CA ARG A 104 7.65 -9.27 11.62
C ARG A 104 6.35 -9.66 12.32
N PHE A 105 5.71 -10.74 11.93
CA PHE A 105 4.32 -11.03 12.33
C PHE A 105 4.20 -12.19 13.32
N LEU A 106 5.18 -13.10 13.39
CA LEU A 106 5.16 -14.23 14.33
C LEU A 106 6.09 -13.97 15.52
N MET A 107 5.58 -14.19 16.73
CA MET A 107 6.40 -14.19 17.93
C MET A 107 7.54 -15.22 17.79
N PRO A 108 8.75 -14.97 18.32
CA PRO A 108 9.87 -15.88 18.17
C PRO A 108 9.57 -17.33 18.60
N GLU A 109 8.77 -17.51 19.64
CA GLU A 109 8.31 -18.82 20.12
C GLU A 109 7.35 -19.57 19.18
N ASP A 110 6.71 -18.84 18.27
CA ASP A 110 5.79 -19.38 17.25
C ASP A 110 6.47 -19.58 15.88
N GLN A 111 7.78 -19.31 15.79
CA GLN A 111 8.59 -19.56 14.60
C GLN A 111 9.14 -21.00 14.62
N ASN A 112 9.23 -21.64 13.44
CA ASN A 112 9.68 -23.04 13.28
C ASN A 112 11.12 -23.29 13.75
#